data_AF-A0A7V9ZTY4-F1
#
_entry.id   AF-A0A7V9ZTY4-F1
#
_cell.length_a   1.000
_cell.length_b   1.000
_cell.length_c   1.000
_cell.angle_alpha   90.00
_cell.angle_beta   90.00
_cell.angle_gamma   90.00
#
_symmetry.space_group_name_H-M   'P 1'
#
loop_
_entity.id
_entity.type
_entity.pdbx_description
1 polymer ?
#
loop_
_entity_poly.entity_id
_entity_poly.type
_entity_poly.pdbx_seq_one_letter_code
_entity_poly.pdbx_strand_id
1 'polypeptide(L)'
;MLTKIGRQNDFRKGEIMQEQQFDFNRGAVKPIQCLSDGWAMLKGTGQYGNFLGVLIIGFLIIIVGSCIPLSPLMPPMICGIYLCLLAMMNRQPFNLNTLFKGFDFFGQSFLASLVLTIPILILSIVMQIGLGGLSAVTDTLKENKNPKPEEIFPILFGVLGFVFGIYLLIIAVALILGTLT
;
A
#
# COMPACT_ATOMS: atom_id res chain seq x y z
N MET A 1 62.98 5.53 37.50
CA MET A 1 63.52 4.84 36.31
C MET A 1 62.34 4.22 35.58
N LEU A 2 61.74 4.91 34.60
CA LEU A 2 62.15 4.95 33.18
C LEU A 2 62.13 3.56 32.52
N THR A 3 61.07 3.23 31.76
CA THR A 3 61.04 3.14 30.26
C THR A 3 61.57 1.78 29.76
N LYS A 4 60.96 1.00 28.87
CA LYS A 4 60.53 1.28 27.48
C LYS A 4 59.72 0.07 26.97
N ILE A 5 58.57 0.31 26.33
CA ILE A 5 58.34 0.21 24.87
C ILE A 5 58.23 -1.23 24.34
N GLY A 6 57.00 -1.59 23.99
CA GLY A 6 56.63 -2.65 23.06
C GLY A 6 55.39 -2.25 22.26
N ARG A 7 55.44 -1.07 21.65
CA ARG A 7 54.48 -0.58 20.64
C ARG A 7 54.99 -1.05 19.29
N GLN A 8 54.32 -2.00 18.63
CA GLN A 8 54.25 -2.19 17.16
C GLN A 8 53.59 -3.55 16.88
N ASN A 9 52.26 -3.57 16.86
CA ASN A 9 51.47 -4.48 16.03
C ASN A 9 50.20 -3.71 15.65
N ASP A 10 50.46 -2.55 15.06
CA ASP A 10 49.52 -1.84 14.19
C ASP A 10 49.61 -2.51 12.79
N PHE A 11 48.53 -2.46 12.03
CA PHE A 11 48.42 -2.89 10.61
C PHE A 11 48.14 -4.37 10.27
N ARG A 12 46.96 -4.87 10.66
CA ARG A 12 46.11 -5.66 9.73
C ARG A 12 44.64 -5.54 10.14
N LYS A 13 44.02 -4.39 9.89
CA LYS A 13 43.19 -4.18 8.68
C LYS A 13 42.16 -5.30 8.49
N GLY A 14 41.20 -5.28 9.40
CA GLY A 14 39.88 -5.87 9.23
C GLY A 14 38.95 -4.97 10.01
N GLU A 15 38.48 -3.90 9.39
CA GLU A 15 37.29 -3.19 9.82
C GLU A 15 36.14 -4.19 9.75
N ILE A 16 36.02 -5.01 10.80
CA ILE A 16 34.77 -5.69 11.11
C ILE A 16 33.89 -4.54 11.56
N MET A 17 33.12 -3.99 10.61
CA MET A 17 32.01 -3.11 10.91
C MET A 17 31.33 -3.70 12.15
N GLN A 18 31.29 -2.95 13.24
CA GLN A 18 30.46 -3.33 14.36
C GLN A 18 29.08 -3.55 13.78
N GLU A 19 28.69 -4.82 13.63
CA GLU A 19 27.30 -5.18 13.53
C GLU A 19 26.70 -4.47 14.74
N GLN A 20 25.98 -3.38 14.50
CA GLN A 20 25.01 -2.90 15.45
C GLN A 20 24.12 -4.11 15.65
N GLN A 21 24.40 -4.89 16.68
CA GLN A 21 23.49 -5.90 17.19
C GLN A 21 22.26 -5.08 17.57
N PHE A 22 21.33 -4.98 16.63
CA PHE A 22 19.99 -4.55 16.90
C PHE A 22 19.49 -5.56 17.93
N ASP A 23 19.58 -5.19 19.21
CA ASP A 23 18.98 -5.92 20.30
C ASP A 23 17.48 -5.78 20.10
N PHE A 24 16.95 -6.70 19.29
CA PHE A 24 15.56 -6.73 18.86
C PHE A 24 14.76 -7.05 20.11
N ASN A 25 14.33 -6.01 20.82
CA ASN A 25 13.44 -6.12 21.95
C ASN A 25 12.07 -6.59 21.45
N ARG A 26 11.92 -7.91 21.27
CA ARG A 26 10.71 -8.59 20.77
C ARG A 26 9.50 -8.43 21.71
N GLY A 27 9.60 -7.63 22.77
CA GLY A 27 8.53 -7.31 23.71
C GLY A 27 8.28 -5.81 23.92
N ALA A 28 8.94 -4.91 23.16
CA ALA A 28 8.80 -3.46 23.33
C ALA A 28 7.38 -2.94 22.99
N VAL A 29 6.68 -3.64 22.09
CA VAL A 29 5.32 -3.27 21.67
C VAL A 29 4.38 -4.45 21.93
N LYS A 30 3.49 -4.29 22.91
CA LYS A 30 2.41 -5.24 23.15
C LYS A 30 1.19 -4.78 22.35
N PRO A 31 0.83 -5.43 21.23
CA PRO A 31 -0.18 -4.93 20.29
C PRO A 31 -1.56 -4.76 20.95
N ILE A 32 -1.92 -5.67 21.84
CA ILE A 32 -3.17 -5.61 22.62
C ILE A 32 -3.18 -4.38 23.54
N GLN A 33 -2.02 -4.01 24.07
CA GLN A 33 -1.87 -2.88 24.99
C GLN A 33 -1.97 -1.55 24.24
N CYS A 34 -1.35 -1.43 23.05
CA CYS A 34 -1.55 -0.27 22.17
C CYS A 34 -3.02 -0.08 21.75
N LEU A 35 -3.74 -1.18 21.47
CA LEU A 35 -5.16 -1.10 21.13
C LEU A 35 -6.01 -0.64 22.32
N SER A 36 -5.73 -1.16 23.51
CA SER A 36 -6.39 -0.75 24.76
C SER A 36 -6.12 0.72 25.09
N ASP A 37 -4.87 1.17 24.95
CA ASP A 37 -4.47 2.55 25.20
C ASP A 37 -5.12 3.51 24.19
N GLY A 38 -5.17 3.14 22.91
CA GLY A 38 -5.89 3.90 21.89
C GLY A 38 -7.39 4.00 22.18
N TRP A 39 -8.01 2.91 22.67
CA TRP A 39 -9.41 2.89 23.09
C TRP A 39 -9.67 3.73 24.35
N ALA A 40 -8.72 3.77 25.28
CA ALA A 40 -8.76 4.65 26.45
C ALA A 40 -8.63 6.13 26.06
N MET A 41 -7.74 6.46 25.11
CA MET A 41 -7.63 7.81 24.55
C MET A 41 -8.93 8.25 23.86
N LEU A 42 -9.58 7.35 23.12
CA LEU A 42 -10.85 7.63 22.46
C LEU A 42 -11.97 7.95 23.45
N LYS A 43 -12.10 7.14 24.50
CA LYS A 43 -13.09 7.36 25.56
C LYS A 43 -12.78 8.61 26.39
N GLY A 44 -11.51 8.88 26.69
CA GLY A 44 -11.09 10.01 27.52
C GLY A 44 -11.36 11.38 26.89
N THR A 45 -11.54 11.45 25.58
CA THR A 45 -11.74 12.71 24.85
C THR A 45 -13.23 13.12 24.78
N GLY A 46 -14.17 12.25 25.15
CA GLY A 46 -15.62 12.52 25.12
C GLY A 46 -16.22 12.75 23.72
N GLN A 47 -15.41 12.71 22.66
CA GLN A 47 -15.78 13.03 21.27
C GLN A 47 -16.10 11.79 20.44
N TYR A 48 -16.67 10.76 21.07
CA TYR A 48 -16.98 9.49 20.42
C TYR A 48 -17.90 9.66 19.19
N GLY A 49 -18.85 10.60 19.26
CA GLY A 49 -19.76 10.91 18.15
C GLY A 49 -19.03 11.43 16.90
N ASN A 50 -18.03 12.29 17.07
CA ASN A 50 -17.25 12.84 15.95
C ASN A 50 -16.39 11.75 15.29
N PHE A 51 -15.79 10.87 16.10
CA PHE A 51 -15.02 9.74 15.59
C PHE A 51 -15.88 8.74 14.81
N LEU A 52 -17.07 8.44 15.33
CA LEU A 52 -18.03 7.58 14.64
C LEU A 52 -18.46 8.21 13.30
N GLY A 53 -18.67 9.52 13.27
CA GLY A 53 -18.98 10.25 12.04
C GLY A 53 -17.86 10.14 10.98
N VAL A 54 -16.60 10.27 11.38
CA VAL A 54 -15.44 10.09 10.48
C VAL A 54 -15.40 8.67 9.92
N LEU A 55 -15.62 7.64 10.76
CA LEU A 55 -15.64 6.24 10.33
C LEU A 55 -16.79 5.96 9.36
N ILE A 56 -17.99 6.48 9.63
CA ILE A 56 -19.16 6.30 8.76
C ILE A 56 -18.90 6.94 7.39
N ILE A 57 -18.41 8.18 7.36
CA ILE A 57 -18.11 8.89 6.11
C ILE A 57 -16.99 8.18 5.34
N GLY A 58 -15.95 7.73 6.04
CA GLY A 58 -14.87 6.93 5.44
C GLY A 58 -15.39 5.64 4.79
N PHE A 59 -16.21 4.88 5.51
CA PHE A 59 -16.82 3.65 4.97
C PHE A 59 -17.75 3.93 3.78
N LEU A 60 -18.60 4.95 3.89
CA LEU A 60 -19.53 5.32 2.83
C LEU A 60 -18.78 5.70 1.55
N ILE A 61 -17.64 6.39 1.66
CA ILE A 61 -16.80 6.74 0.52
C ILE A 61 -16.07 5.54 -0.06
N ILE A 62 -15.63 4.57 0.74
CA ILE A 62 -15.06 3.31 0.22
C ILE A 62 -16.11 2.56 -0.61
N ILE A 63 -17.35 2.49 -0.11
CA ILE A 63 -18.45 1.79 -0.80
C ILE A 63 -18.82 2.51 -2.10
N VAL A 64 -19.00 3.83 -2.06
CA VAL A 64 -19.36 4.64 -3.24
C VAL A 64 -18.21 4.72 -4.25
N GLY A 65 -16.97 4.82 -3.76
CA GLY A 65 -15.74 4.83 -4.55
C GLY A 65 -15.46 3.50 -5.25
N SER A 66 -16.02 2.40 -4.76
CA SER A 66 -15.97 1.09 -5.43
C SER A 66 -16.92 1.01 -6.62
N CYS A 67 -17.97 1.84 -6.66
CA CYS A 67 -18.99 1.84 -7.72
C CYS A 67 -18.75 2.89 -8.83
N ILE A 68 -17.82 3.84 -8.64
CA ILE A 68 -17.64 4.98 -9.55
C ILE A 68 -16.13 5.20 -9.77
N PRO A 69 -15.67 5.68 -10.94
CA PRO A 69 -14.30 6.18 -11.15
C PRO A 69 -13.92 7.42 -10.30
N LEU A 70 -14.60 7.66 -9.17
CA LEU A 70 -14.23 8.63 -8.13
C LEU A 70 -13.13 8.13 -7.20
N SER A 71 -12.48 7.01 -7.52
CA SER A 71 -11.24 6.53 -6.87
C SER A 71 -10.22 7.62 -6.52
N PRO A 72 -10.01 8.67 -7.32
CA PRO A 72 -9.04 9.72 -6.97
C PRO A 72 -9.41 10.58 -5.75
N LEU A 73 -10.66 10.54 -5.27
CA LEU A 73 -11.10 11.27 -4.07
C LEU A 73 -10.82 10.52 -2.76
N MET A 74 -10.45 9.24 -2.83
CA MET A 74 -10.07 8.44 -1.65
C MET A 74 -8.77 8.91 -0.96
N PRO A 75 -7.67 9.20 -1.66
CA PRO A 75 -6.42 9.66 -1.04
C PRO A 75 -6.51 10.89 -0.11
N PRO A 76 -7.14 12.02 -0.51
CA PRO A 76 -7.23 13.20 0.34
C PRO A 76 -8.07 12.94 1.61
N MET A 77 -9.04 12.04 1.54
CA MET A 77 -9.82 11.58 2.68
C MET A 77 -8.98 10.75 3.67
N ILE A 78 -8.08 9.89 3.17
CA ILE A 78 -7.11 9.16 4.01
C ILE A 78 -6.18 10.16 4.71
N CYS A 79 -5.70 11.19 4.01
CA CYS A 79 -4.95 12.28 4.63
C CYS A 79 -5.77 12.99 5.74
N GLY A 80 -7.07 13.24 5.50
CA GLY A 80 -7.96 13.78 6.52
C GLY A 80 -8.09 12.89 7.77
N ILE A 81 -8.15 11.56 7.60
CA ILE A 81 -8.15 10.61 8.71
C ILE A 81 -6.85 10.68 9.51
N TYR A 82 -5.70 10.78 8.83
CA TYR A 82 -4.40 10.96 9.51
C TYR A 82 -4.33 12.28 10.30
N LEU A 83 -4.91 13.37 9.77
CA LEU A 83 -5.00 14.63 10.51
C LEU A 83 -5.87 14.50 11.77
N CYS A 84 -6.99 13.77 11.69
CA CYS A 84 -7.82 13.47 12.86
C CYS A 84 -7.06 12.62 13.90
N LEU A 85 -6.31 11.60 13.46
CA LEU A 85 -5.48 10.77 14.35
C LEU A 85 -4.37 11.59 15.02
N LEU A 86 -3.73 12.49 14.29
CA LEU A 86 -2.70 13.38 14.84
C LEU A 86 -3.30 14.36 15.87
N ALA A 87 -4.46 14.94 15.57
CA ALA A 87 -5.17 15.80 16.51
C ALA A 87 -5.55 15.04 17.80
N MET A 88 -5.96 13.78 17.66
CA MET A 88 -6.27 12.89 18.78
C MET A 88 -5.04 12.60 19.66
N MET A 89 -3.88 12.31 19.07
CA MET A 89 -2.63 12.14 19.83
C MET A 89 -2.25 13.42 20.60
N ASN A 90 -2.51 14.59 20.01
CA ASN A 90 -2.28 15.89 20.64
C ASN A 90 -3.36 16.31 21.64
N ARG A 91 -4.33 15.43 21.95
CA ARG A 91 -5.51 15.71 22.80
C ARG A 91 -6.32 16.93 22.36
N GLN A 92 -6.27 17.26 21.08
CA GLN A 92 -7.04 18.37 20.52
C GLN A 92 -8.44 17.90 20.12
N PRO A 93 -9.46 18.76 20.25
CA PRO A 93 -10.78 18.45 19.73
C PRO A 93 -10.72 18.40 18.20
N PHE A 94 -11.28 17.35 17.62
CA PHE A 94 -11.41 17.22 16.17
C PHE A 94 -12.90 17.12 15.80
N ASN A 95 -13.26 17.78 14.71
CA ASN A 95 -14.61 17.77 14.15
C ASN A 95 -14.58 17.14 12.77
N LEU A 96 -15.76 16.86 12.21
CA LEU A 96 -15.89 16.45 10.81
C LEU A 96 -15.24 17.46 9.84
N ASN A 97 -15.16 18.74 10.22
CA ASN A 97 -14.46 19.75 9.43
C ASN A 97 -12.94 19.48 9.31
N THR A 98 -12.32 18.84 10.30
CA THR A 98 -10.91 18.43 10.24
C THR A 98 -10.69 17.32 9.22
N LEU A 99 -11.71 16.47 8.96
CA LEU A 99 -11.66 15.47 7.90
C LEU A 99 -11.61 16.14 6.52
N PHE A 100 -12.44 17.17 6.32
CA PHE A 100 -12.47 17.94 5.07
C PHE A 100 -11.23 18.81 4.86
N LYS A 101 -10.50 19.19 5.91
CA LYS A 101 -9.15 19.79 5.75
C LYS A 101 -8.17 18.87 5.00
N GLY A 102 -8.41 17.57 4.93
CA GLY A 102 -7.66 16.67 4.05
C GLY A 102 -7.76 17.06 2.56
N PHE A 103 -8.86 17.72 2.15
CA PHE A 103 -9.02 18.27 0.80
C PHE A 103 -8.15 19.50 0.53
N ASP A 104 -7.58 20.18 1.53
CA ASP A 104 -6.60 21.25 1.28
C ASP A 104 -5.34 20.67 0.60
N PHE A 105 -5.05 19.39 0.85
CA PHE A 105 -3.98 18.63 0.20
C PHE A 105 -4.48 17.80 -1.00
N PHE A 106 -5.66 18.13 -1.55
CA PHE A 106 -6.25 17.43 -2.68
C PHE A 106 -5.30 17.40 -3.88
N GLY A 107 -4.66 18.53 -4.22
CA GLY A 107 -3.79 18.59 -5.40
C GLY A 107 -2.63 17.60 -5.34
N GLN A 108 -1.91 17.56 -4.22
CA GLN A 108 -0.78 16.65 -4.03
C GLN A 108 -1.22 15.19 -3.93
N SER A 109 -2.31 14.93 -3.19
CA SER A 109 -2.83 13.58 -2.97
C SER A 109 -3.48 13.00 -4.23
N PHE A 110 -4.14 13.83 -5.03
CA PHE A 110 -4.72 13.48 -6.33
C PHE A 110 -3.62 13.20 -7.35
N LEU A 111 -2.56 14.01 -7.39
CA LEU A 111 -1.45 13.77 -8.29
C LEU A 111 -0.71 12.47 -7.94
N ALA A 112 -0.46 12.23 -6.65
CA ALA A 112 0.10 10.97 -6.17
C ALA A 112 -0.82 9.78 -6.53
N SER A 113 -2.13 9.94 -6.35
CA SER A 113 -3.10 8.93 -6.74
C SER A 113 -3.13 8.70 -8.25
N LEU A 114 -3.00 9.73 -9.08
CA LEU A 114 -3.02 9.58 -10.53
C LEU A 114 -1.78 8.79 -10.99
N VAL A 115 -0.62 9.09 -10.42
CA VAL A 115 0.63 8.36 -10.67
C VAL A 115 0.52 6.89 -10.24
N LEU A 116 -0.19 6.58 -9.16
CA LEU A 116 -0.42 5.20 -8.73
C LEU A 116 -1.54 4.51 -9.52
N THR A 117 -2.60 5.22 -9.85
CA THR A 117 -3.79 4.69 -10.54
C THR A 117 -3.51 4.37 -11.99
N ILE A 118 -2.70 5.16 -12.71
CA ILE A 118 -2.35 4.90 -14.12
C ILE A 118 -1.72 3.51 -14.34
N PRO A 119 -0.62 3.13 -13.66
CA PRO A 119 -0.02 1.82 -13.85
C PRO A 119 -0.97 0.69 -13.40
N ILE A 120 -1.74 0.89 -12.33
CA ILE A 120 -2.75 -0.08 -11.89
C ILE A 120 -3.85 -0.27 -12.94
N LEU A 121 -4.31 0.81 -13.59
CA LEU A 121 -5.29 0.77 -14.67
C LEU A 121 -4.76 0.02 -15.89
N ILE A 122 -3.52 0.30 -16.29
CA ILE A 122 -2.86 -0.39 -17.41
C ILE A 122 -2.77 -1.89 -17.11
N LEU A 123 -2.31 -2.27 -15.92
CA LEU A 123 -2.24 -3.67 -15.48
C LEU A 123 -3.62 -4.33 -15.47
N SER A 124 -4.63 -3.63 -14.96
CA SER A 124 -6.02 -4.12 -14.89
C SER A 124 -6.57 -4.40 -16.29
N ILE A 125 -6.39 -3.46 -17.25
CA ILE A 125 -6.83 -3.64 -18.63
C ILE A 125 -6.11 -4.82 -19.28
N VAL A 126 -4.79 -4.92 -19.13
CA VAL A 126 -4.00 -6.03 -19.68
C VAL A 126 -4.45 -7.38 -19.12
N MET A 127 -4.70 -7.45 -17.80
CA MET A 127 -5.20 -8.67 -17.16
C MET A 127 -6.62 -9.04 -17.64
N GLN A 128 -7.51 -8.07 -17.83
CA GLN A 128 -8.88 -8.33 -18.31
C GLN A 128 -8.90 -8.81 -19.76
N ILE A 129 -8.10 -8.21 -20.64
CA ILE A 129 -7.92 -8.69 -22.02
C ILE A 129 -7.31 -10.10 -22.00
N GLY A 130 -6.33 -10.33 -21.12
CA GLY A 130 -5.68 -11.63 -20.99
C GLY A 130 -6.62 -12.74 -20.53
N LEU A 131 -7.42 -12.44 -19.52
CA LEU A 131 -8.42 -13.36 -18.98
C LEU A 131 -9.51 -13.68 -20.02
N GLY A 132 -9.96 -12.67 -20.78
CA GLY A 132 -10.93 -12.85 -21.86
C GLY A 132 -10.41 -13.75 -22.99
N GLY A 133 -9.14 -13.63 -23.37
CA GLY A 133 -8.53 -14.54 -24.34
C GLY A 133 -8.34 -15.96 -23.80
N LEU A 134 -7.96 -16.09 -22.53
CA LEU A 134 -7.84 -17.41 -21.89
C LEU A 134 -9.20 -18.13 -21.81
N SER A 135 -10.29 -17.43 -21.47
CA SER A 135 -11.63 -18.03 -21.49
C SER A 135 -12.02 -18.52 -22.88
N ALA A 136 -11.72 -17.74 -23.93
CA ALA A 136 -11.98 -18.14 -25.32
C ALA A 136 -11.20 -19.40 -25.73
N VAL A 137 -9.95 -19.56 -25.28
CA VAL A 137 -9.17 -20.80 -25.47
C VAL A 137 -9.84 -21.97 -24.76
N THR A 138 -10.26 -21.80 -23.51
CA THR A 138 -10.88 -22.90 -22.75
C THR A 138 -12.19 -23.36 -23.37
N ASP A 139 -12.98 -22.45 -23.93
CA ASP A 139 -14.22 -22.79 -24.62
C ASP A 139 -13.95 -23.53 -25.93
N THR A 140 -12.96 -23.08 -26.71
CA THR A 140 -12.53 -23.75 -27.95
C THR A 140 -12.04 -25.19 -27.70
N LEU A 141 -11.27 -25.40 -26.62
CA LEU A 141 -10.77 -26.72 -26.22
C LEU A 141 -11.90 -27.64 -25.70
N LYS A 142 -12.88 -27.10 -24.96
CA LYS A 142 -14.02 -27.87 -24.46
C LYS A 142 -14.97 -28.30 -25.56
N GLU A 143 -15.21 -27.43 -26.54
CA GLU A 143 -16.16 -27.70 -27.64
C GLU A 143 -15.50 -28.48 -28.80
N ASN A 144 -14.20 -28.81 -28.71
CA ASN A 144 -13.38 -29.45 -29.77
C ASN A 144 -13.61 -28.81 -31.14
N LYS A 145 -13.76 -27.49 -31.14
CA LYS A 145 -14.12 -26.69 -32.30
C LYS A 145 -12.84 -26.15 -32.89
N ASN A 146 -12.66 -26.30 -34.20
CA ASN A 146 -11.55 -25.62 -34.85
C ASN A 146 -11.81 -24.11 -34.81
N PRO A 147 -10.89 -23.32 -34.23
CA PRO A 147 -11.07 -21.88 -34.14
C PRO A 147 -11.15 -21.31 -35.55
N LYS A 148 -12.15 -20.46 -35.79
CA LYS A 148 -12.24 -19.76 -37.07
C LYS A 148 -11.08 -18.76 -37.19
N PRO A 149 -10.60 -18.44 -38.40
CA PRO A 149 -9.49 -17.51 -38.60
C PRO A 149 -9.68 -16.15 -37.91
N GLU A 150 -10.94 -15.72 -37.77
CA GLU A 150 -11.37 -14.49 -37.11
C GLU A 150 -11.19 -14.50 -35.57
N GLU A 151 -11.17 -15.67 -34.93
CA GLU A 151 -11.05 -15.84 -33.47
C GLU A 151 -9.59 -16.06 -33.01
N ILE A 152 -8.70 -16.45 -33.94
CA ILE A 152 -7.29 -16.75 -33.64
C ILE A 152 -6.54 -15.51 -33.12
N PHE A 153 -6.78 -14.34 -33.74
CA PHE A 153 -6.13 -13.08 -33.35
C PHE A 153 -6.43 -12.64 -31.91
N PRO A 154 -7.71 -12.52 -31.47
CA PRO A 154 -8.03 -12.14 -30.10
C PRO A 154 -7.60 -13.20 -29.08
N ILE A 155 -7.65 -14.49 -29.43
CA ILE A 155 -7.11 -15.57 -28.59
C ILE A 155 -5.61 -15.39 -28.35
N LEU A 156 -4.83 -15.19 -29.42
CA LEU A 156 -3.38 -15.04 -29.32
C LEU A 156 -3.00 -13.77 -28.53
N PHE A 157 -3.67 -12.65 -28.80
CA PHE A 157 -3.45 -11.39 -28.08
C PHE A 157 -3.80 -11.50 -26.59
N GLY A 158 -4.86 -12.21 -26.24
CA GLY A 158 -5.22 -12.42 -24.85
C GLY A 158 -4.24 -13.36 -24.14
N VAL A 159 -3.82 -14.47 -24.74
CA VAL A 159 -2.79 -15.35 -24.12
C VAL A 159 -1.48 -14.59 -23.91
N LEU A 160 -1.04 -13.81 -24.91
CA LEU A 160 0.18 -12.99 -24.79
C LEU A 160 0.02 -11.89 -23.72
N GLY A 161 -1.13 -11.22 -23.71
CA GLY A 161 -1.47 -10.20 -22.71
C GLY A 161 -1.52 -10.76 -21.29
N PHE A 162 -2.02 -11.98 -21.12
CA PHE A 162 -2.05 -12.67 -19.82
C PHE A 162 -0.64 -12.99 -19.31
N VAL A 163 0.23 -13.53 -20.16
CA VAL A 163 1.64 -13.81 -19.81
C VAL A 163 2.36 -12.51 -19.44
N PHE A 164 2.16 -11.45 -20.23
CA PHE A 164 2.75 -10.14 -19.95
C PHE A 164 2.19 -9.52 -18.65
N GLY A 165 0.89 -9.66 -18.39
CA GLY A 165 0.24 -9.22 -17.16
C GLY A 165 0.80 -9.93 -15.92
N ILE A 166 0.98 -11.25 -15.98
CA ILE A 166 1.64 -12.03 -14.91
C ILE A 166 3.08 -11.55 -14.70
N TYR A 167 3.83 -11.33 -15.78
CA TYR A 167 5.20 -10.85 -15.68
C TYR A 167 5.30 -9.48 -15.00
N LEU A 168 4.43 -8.54 -15.36
CA LEU A 168 4.38 -7.24 -14.70
C LEU A 168 3.92 -7.34 -13.24
N LEU A 169 3.00 -8.25 -12.91
CA LEU A 169 2.58 -8.51 -11.53
C LEU A 169 3.75 -9.03 -10.69
N ILE A 170 4.56 -9.94 -11.24
CA ILE A 170 5.78 -10.43 -10.58
C ILE A 170 6.75 -9.28 -10.31
N ILE A 171 6.97 -8.39 -11.29
CA ILE A 171 7.81 -7.20 -11.12
C ILE A 171 7.25 -6.28 -10.04
N ALA A 172 5.93 -6.02 -10.04
CA ALA A 172 5.29 -5.17 -9.04
C ALA A 172 5.46 -5.74 -7.62
N VAL A 173 5.25 -7.05 -7.44
CA VAL A 173 5.45 -7.73 -6.16
C VAL A 173 6.92 -7.68 -5.74
N ALA A 174 7.86 -7.90 -6.67
CA ALA A 174 9.29 -7.82 -6.40
C ALA A 174 9.71 -6.40 -5.98
N LEU A 175 9.16 -5.36 -6.62
CA LEU A 175 9.39 -3.96 -6.23
C LEU A 175 8.86 -3.68 -4.83
N ILE A 176 7.64 -4.13 -4.50
CA ILE A 176 7.04 -3.93 -3.17
C ILE A 176 7.87 -4.65 -2.08
N LEU A 177 8.27 -5.89 -2.32
CA LEU A 177 9.13 -6.64 -1.40
C LEU A 177 10.52 -5.99 -1.25
N GLY A 178 11.09 -5.50 -2.35
CA GLY A 178 12.35 -4.77 -2.36
C GLY A 178 12.29 -3.42 -1.63
N THR A 179 11.12 -2.78 -1.55
CA THR A 179 10.93 -1.58 -0.72
C THR A 179 10.70 -1.86 0.76
N LEU A 180 10.39 -3.10 1.13
CA LEU A 180 10.13 -3.53 2.51
C LEU A 180 11.35 -4.16 3.20
N THR A 181 12.45 -4.37 2.47
CA THR A 181 13.74 -4.88 2.98
C THR A 181 14.77 -3.76 3.03
#